data_AF-A0A1X7KD86-F1
#
_entry.id   AF-A0A1X7KD86-F1
#
_cell.length_a   1.000
_cell.length_b   1.000
_cell.length_c   1.000
_cell.angle_alpha   90.00
_cell.angle_beta   90.00
_cell.angle_gamma   90.00
#
_symmetry.space_group_name_H-M   'P 1'
#
loop_
_entity.id
_entity.type
_entity.pdbx_description
1 polymer ?
#
loop_
_entity_poly.entity_id
_entity_poly.type
_entity_poly.pdbx_seq_one_letter_code
_entity_poly.pdbx_strand_id
1 'polypeptide(L)' 'MDNKYTIPAQARIGHVHLKVSDLERSLDFYCNLLGFEVTTMYGSQAAFISAGGYHHHIG' A
#
# COMPACT_ATOMS: atom_id res chain seq x y z
N MET A 1 6.50 21.02 30.87
CA MET A 1 5.54 19.91 30.95
C MET A 1 5.67 19.14 29.65
N ASP A 2 6.53 18.13 29.63
CA ASP A 2 6.87 17.38 28.42
C ASP A 2 5.93 16.17 28.32
N ASN A 3 4.68 16.42 27.90
CA ASN A 3 3.67 15.37 27.82
C ASN A 3 3.83 14.61 26.50
N LYS A 4 4.79 13.68 26.47
CA LYS A 4 5.03 12.82 25.31
C LYS A 4 3.88 11.84 25.14
N TYR A 5 3.12 12.04 24.07
CA TYR A 5 2.18 11.05 23.60
C TYR A 5 2.91 9.73 23.30
N THR A 6 2.38 8.63 23.84
CA THR A 6 2.88 7.27 23.60
C THR A 6 1.84 6.49 22.83
N ILE A 7 2.22 5.92 21.69
CA ILE A 7 1.34 5.07 20.90
C ILE A 7 1.06 3.75 21.63
N PRO A 8 -0.13 3.14 21.49
CA PRO A 8 -0.39 1.80 22.02
C PRO A 8 0.61 0.77 21.49
N ALA A 9 1.08 -0.13 22.36
CA ALA A 9 2.09 -1.15 22.00
C ALA A 9 1.67 -2.09 20.85
N GLN A 10 0.35 -2.25 20.66
CA GLN A 10 -0.22 -3.09 19.60
C GLN A 10 -0.50 -2.33 18.30
N ALA A 11 -0.26 -1.02 18.23
CA ALA A 11 -0.44 -0.26 17.00
C ALA A 11 0.48 -0.80 15.88
N ARG A 12 -0.06 -0.92 14.67
CA ARG A 12 0.63 -1.37 13.46
C ARG A 12 0.27 -0.47 12.30
N ILE A 13 1.14 -0.41 11.29
CA ILE A 13 0.79 0.18 10.00
C ILE A 13 -0.17 -0.78 9.29
N GLY A 14 -1.31 -0.27 8.82
CA GLY A 14 -2.27 -1.05 8.04
C GLY A 14 -1.88 -1.12 6.55
N HIS A 15 -1.81 0.04 5.90
CA HIS A 15 -1.45 0.21 4.50
C HIS A 15 -0.83 1.59 4.25
N VAL A 16 -0.26 1.78 3.06
CA VAL A 16 0.27 3.08 2.59
C VAL A 16 -0.34 3.43 1.24
N HIS A 17 -0.59 4.72 1.00
CA HIS A 17 -0.98 5.22 -0.32
C HIS A 17 0.16 6.02 -0.93
N LEU A 18 0.54 5.68 -2.16
CA LEU A 18 1.66 6.31 -2.87
C LEU A 18 1.14 7.08 -4.08
N LYS A 19 1.38 8.39 -4.10
CA LYS A 19 1.18 9.17 -5.32
C LYS A 19 2.37 8.94 -6.25
N VAL A 20 2.11 8.30 -7.38
CA VAL A 20 3.13 8.00 -8.40
C VAL A 20 2.89 8.84 -9.65
N SER A 21 3.96 9.09 -10.41
CA SER A 21 3.87 9.77 -11.70
C SER A 21 3.37 8.86 -12.82
N ASP A 22 3.53 7.54 -12.65
CA ASP A 22 3.20 6.51 -13.65
C ASP A 22 2.70 5.25 -12.92
N LEU A 23 1.43 4.91 -13.12
CA LEU A 23 0.77 3.79 -12.46
C LEU A 23 1.20 2.45 -13.05
N GLU A 24 1.35 2.36 -14.37
CA GLU A 24 1.69 1.13 -15.07
C GLU A 24 3.11 0.68 -14.71
N ARG A 25 4.08 1.60 -14.77
CA ARG A 25 5.46 1.33 -14.33
C ARG A 25 5.52 0.89 -12.85
N SER A 26 4.65 1.45 -12.01
CA SER A 26 4.59 1.07 -10.61
C SER A 26 4.05 -0.35 -10.43
N LEU A 27 3.02 -0.72 -11.20
CA LEU A 27 2.48 -2.08 -11.22
C LEU A 27 3.50 -3.10 -11.74
N ASP A 28 4.29 -2.77 -12.76
CA ASP A 28 5.38 -3.64 -13.20
C ASP A 28 6.38 -3.93 -12.08
N PHE A 29 6.75 -2.90 -11.31
CA PHE A 29 7.66 -3.08 -10.20
C PHE A 29 7.02 -3.91 -9.07
N TYR A 30 5.85 -3.52 -8.58
CA TYR A 30 5.29 -4.18 -7.40
C TYR A 30 4.68 -5.55 -7.70
N CYS A 31 4.01 -5.71 -8.83
CA CYS A 31 3.36 -6.96 -9.18
C CYS A 31 4.30 -7.91 -9.94
N ASN A 32 4.91 -7.45 -11.03
CA ASN A 32 5.69 -8.34 -11.89
C ASN A 32 7.07 -8.67 -11.29
N LEU A 33 7.74 -7.69 -10.66
CA LEU A 33 9.05 -7.93 -10.05
C LEU A 33 8.95 -8.43 -8.60
N LEU A 34 8.10 -7.83 -7.76
CA LEU A 34 8.01 -8.18 -6.34
C LEU A 34 6.92 -9.21 -6.00
N GLY A 35 6.05 -9.56 -6.94
CA GLY A 35 5.05 -10.61 -6.75
C GLY A 35 3.81 -10.20 -5.96
N PHE A 36 3.51 -8.90 -5.85
CA PHE A 36 2.20 -8.46 -5.36
C PHE A 36 1.11 -8.78 -6.38
N GLU A 37 -0.11 -8.91 -5.91
CA GLU A 37 -1.29 -9.15 -6.73
C GLU A 37 -2.20 -7.93 -6.68
N VAL A 38 -2.78 -7.58 -7.83
CA VAL A 38 -3.79 -6.52 -7.91
C VAL A 38 -5.07 -7.01 -7.26
N THR A 39 -5.48 -6.36 -6.18
CA THR A 39 -6.77 -6.60 -5.54
C THR A 39 -7.88 -5.82 -6.24
N THR A 40 -7.62 -4.56 -6.62
CA THR A 40 -8.63 -3.69 -7.23
C THR A 40 -7.99 -2.61 -8.08
N MET A 41 -8.62 -2.30 -9.22
CA MET A 41 -8.29 -1.15 -10.06
C MET A 41 -9.39 -0.09 -9.95
N TYR A 42 -9.02 1.17 -9.80
CA TYR A 42 -9.94 2.30 -9.91
C TYR A 42 -9.71 3.03 -11.22
N GLY A 43 -10.22 2.42 -12.30
CA GLY A 43 -9.91 2.85 -13.67
C GLY A 43 -8.41 2.91 -13.91
N SER A 44 -7.93 4.00 -14.50
CA SER A 44 -6.51 4.30 -14.70
C SER A 44 -5.91 5.20 -13.62
N GLN A 45 -6.65 5.51 -12.55
CA GLN A 45 -6.24 6.52 -11.56
C GLN A 45 -5.52 5.93 -10.36
N ALA A 46 -5.86 4.71 -9.95
CA ALA A 46 -5.26 4.04 -8.80
C ALA A 46 -5.36 2.52 -8.91
N ALA A 47 -4.45 1.83 -8.22
CA ALA A 47 -4.45 0.38 -8.09
C ALA A 47 -4.15 0.01 -6.63
N PHE A 48 -4.91 -0.93 -6.10
CA PHE A 48 -4.72 -1.48 -4.77
C PHE A 48 -4.12 -2.86 -4.90
N ILE A 49 -2.99 -3.09 -4.23
CA ILE A 49 -2.22 -4.32 -4.37
C ILE A 49 -1.90 -4.94 -3.01
N SER A 50 -1.82 -6.26 -2.97
CA SER A 50 -1.55 -7.03 -1.74
C SER A 50 -0.59 -8.19 -1.99
N ALA A 51 -0.12 -8.80 -0.92
CA ALA A 51 0.60 -10.07 -0.96
C ALA A 51 -0.03 -10.99 0.08
N GLY A 52 -0.33 -12.25 -0.27
CA GLY A 52 -0.94 -13.20 0.66
C GLY A 52 -2.43 -12.93 0.97
N GLY A 53 -3.16 -12.26 0.07
CA GLY A 53 -4.63 -12.16 0.14
C GLY A 53 -5.22 -11.15 1.14
N TYR A 54 -4.42 -10.19 1.63
CA TYR A 54 -4.93 -9.08 2.44
C TYR A 54 -5.75 -8.07 1.60
N HIS A 55 -6.56 -7.23 2.23
CA HIS A 55 -7.39 -6.23 1.54
C HIS A 55 -6.58 -5.32 0.60
N HIS A 56 -5.50 -4.71 1.10
CA HIS A 56 -4.39 -4.14 0.31
C HIS A 56 -3.29 -3.67 1.24
N HIS A 57 -2.03 -3.74 0.79
CA HIS A 57 -0.89 -3.16 1.49
C HIS A 57 -0.49 -1.80 0.91
N ILE A 58 -0.66 -1.63 -0.41
CA ILE A 58 -0.30 -0.41 -1.16
C ILE A 58 -1.49 0.00 -2.02
N GLY A 59 -1.78 1.30 -2.06
CA GLY A 59 -2.80 1.94 -2.88
C GLY A 59 -2.33 3.23 -3.53
#